data_AF-A0A7R9DUK5-F1
#
_entry.id   AF-A0A7R9DUK5-F1
#
_cell.length_a   1.000
_cell.length_b   1.000
_cell.length_c   1.000
_cell.angle_alpha   90.00
_cell.angle_beta   90.00
_cell.angle_gamma   90.00
#
_symmetry.space_group_name_H-M   'P 1'
#
loop_
_entity.id
_entity.type
_entity.pdbx_description
1 polymer ?
#
loop_
_entity_poly.entity_id
_entity_poly.type
_entity_poly.pdbx_seq_one_letter_code
_entity_poly.pdbx_strand_id
1 'polypeptide(L)'
;MFTQRVWSIRYNHFHDQLVLTSSSDSQVILTSVASISSEPLTNILDSDENQKEQKDKLEDGVLATYDEHEDSVYSVEWSSADPWTFASLSYDGRLVINKVSRADKYRILL
;
A
#
# COMPACT_ATOMS: atom_id res chain seq x y z
N MET A 1 9.74 -9.50 -25.22
CA MET A 1 8.66 -9.01 -24.36
C MET A 1 8.95 -9.57 -22.97
N PHE A 2 9.60 -8.80 -22.10
CA PHE A 2 10.00 -9.31 -20.79
C PHE A 2 8.80 -9.19 -19.84
N THR A 3 8.26 -10.33 -19.42
CA THR A 3 7.24 -10.39 -18.37
C THR A 3 7.96 -10.27 -17.03
N GLN A 4 7.87 -9.11 -16.38
CA GLN A 4 8.38 -8.94 -15.02
C GLN A 4 7.55 -9.81 -14.07
N ARG A 5 8.21 -10.56 -13.18
CA ARG A 5 7.53 -11.41 -12.18
C ARG A 5 7.40 -10.64 -10.88
N VAL A 6 6.19 -10.64 -10.34
CA VAL A 6 5.92 -10.24 -8.96
C VAL A 6 6.32 -11.41 -8.05
N TRP A 7 7.18 -11.16 -7.07
CA TRP A 7 7.71 -12.19 -6.17
C TRP A 7 6.89 -12.32 -4.90
N SER A 8 6.47 -11.19 -4.33
CA SER A 8 5.73 -11.18 -3.08
C SER A 8 4.64 -10.12 -3.11
N ILE A 9 3.51 -10.47 -2.50
CA ILE A 9 2.36 -9.60 -2.29
C ILE A 9 1.99 -9.71 -0.82
N ARG A 10 1.83 -8.57 -0.13
CA ARG A 10 1.42 -8.51 1.27
C ARG A 10 0.39 -7.41 1.47
N TYR A 11 -0.78 -7.78 1.95
CA TYR A 11 -1.76 -6.82 2.45
C TYR A 11 -1.40 -6.44 3.89
N ASN A 12 -1.81 -5.25 4.29
CA ASN A 12 -1.64 -4.78 5.65
C ASN A 12 -2.73 -5.39 6.56
N HIS A 13 -2.34 -5.89 7.73
CA HIS A 13 -3.25 -6.54 8.67
C HIS A 13 -4.25 -5.57 9.31
N PHE A 14 -3.87 -4.31 9.49
CA PHE A 14 -4.72 -3.31 10.14
C PHE A 14 -5.62 -2.58 9.15
N HIS A 15 -5.09 -2.22 7.99
CA HIS A 15 -5.80 -1.55 6.90
C HIS A 15 -5.70 -2.42 5.65
N ASP A 16 -6.66 -3.32 5.47
CA ASP A 16 -6.67 -4.28 4.37
C ASP A 16 -6.77 -3.64 2.97
N GLN A 17 -7.10 -2.34 2.91
CA GLN A 17 -6.98 -1.53 1.70
C GLN A 17 -5.54 -1.36 1.18
N LEU A 18 -4.50 -1.56 2.01
CA LEU A 18 -3.11 -1.33 1.62
C LEU A 18 -2.45 -2.63 1.18
N VAL A 19 -1.94 -2.65 -0.05
CA VAL A 19 -1.27 -3.79 -0.66
C VAL A 19 0.15 -3.40 -1.09
N LEU A 20 1.14 -4.14 -0.59
CA LEU A 20 2.51 -4.10 -1.07
C LEU A 20 2.73 -5.17 -2.12
N THR A 21 3.38 -4.80 -3.21
CA THR A 21 3.85 -5.70 -4.25
C THR A 21 5.35 -5.51 -4.47
N SER A 22 6.08 -6.60 -4.61
CA SER A 22 7.51 -6.61 -4.92
C SER A 22 7.77 -7.30 -6.24
N SER A 23 8.68 -6.74 -7.04
CA SER A 23 8.93 -7.21 -8.41
C SER A 23 10.44 -7.42 -8.67
N SER A 24 10.74 -8.17 -9.73
CA SER A 24 12.13 -8.41 -10.21
C SER A 24 12.81 -7.14 -10.73
N ASP A 25 12.06 -6.06 -10.93
CA ASP A 25 12.54 -4.78 -11.47
C ASP A 25 13.11 -3.85 -10.39
N SER A 26 13.46 -4.42 -9.24
CA SER A 26 13.92 -3.74 -8.02
C SER A 26 12.93 -2.73 -7.42
N GLN A 27 11.67 -2.76 -7.86
CA GLN A 27 10.64 -1.87 -7.33
C GLN A 27 9.76 -2.55 -6.29
N VAL A 28 9.39 -1.75 -5.29
CA VAL A 28 8.30 -2.04 -4.36
C VAL A 28 7.20 -1.03 -4.60
N ILE A 29 6.00 -1.52 -4.87
CA ILE A 29 4.84 -0.66 -5.15
C ILE A 29 3.86 -0.82 -4.00
N LEU A 30 3.46 0.30 -3.44
CA LEU A 30 2.37 0.40 -2.48
C LEU A 30 1.12 0.85 -3.23
N THR A 31 0.12 -0.03 -3.26
CA THR A 31 -1.16 0.20 -3.91
C THR A 31 -2.26 0.30 -2.86
N SER A 32 -3.13 1.29 -2.99
CA SER A 32 -4.40 1.35 -2.27
C SER A 32 -5.48 0.67 -3.10
N VAL A 33 -6.22 -0.24 -2.49
CA VAL A 33 -7.41 -0.87 -3.07
C VAL A 33 -8.55 -0.71 -2.07
N ALA A 34 -9.11 0.50 -2.03
CA ALA A 34 -10.21 0.82 -1.13
C ALA A 34 -11.51 0.14 -1.55
N SER A 35 -11.70 -0.17 -2.84
CA SER A 35 -12.92 -0.84 -3.34
C SER A 35 -13.13 -2.25 -2.78
N ILE A 36 -12.08 -2.91 -2.27
CA ILE A 36 -12.16 -4.27 -1.71
C ILE A 36 -11.98 -4.30 -0.19
N SER A 37 -11.79 -3.13 0.44
CA SER A 37 -11.53 -3.00 1.88
C SER A 37 -12.74 -3.43 2.70
N SER A 38 -12.47 -4.08 3.84
CA SER A 38 -13.48 -4.52 4.81
C SER A 38 -13.91 -3.41 5.76
N GLU A 39 -13.31 -2.22 5.65
CA GLU A 39 -13.74 -1.07 6.43
C GLU A 39 -15.25 -0.81 6.19
N PRO A 40 -16.06 -0.78 7.26
CA PRO A 40 -17.48 -0.69 7.11
C PRO A 40 -17.80 0.63 6.42
N LEU A 41 -18.62 0.51 5.39
CA LEU A 41 -19.23 1.59 4.63
C LEU A 41 -20.19 2.39 5.53
N THR A 42 -19.69 3.01 6.61
CA THR A 42 -20.49 3.72 7.62
C THR A 42 -21.12 5.01 7.09
N ASN A 43 -20.82 5.44 5.87
CA ASN A 43 -21.36 6.67 5.28
C ASN A 43 -22.49 6.44 4.26
N ILE A 44 -23.12 5.26 4.20
CA ILE A 44 -24.35 5.07 3.37
C ILE A 44 -25.64 5.33 4.14
N LEU A 45 -25.58 5.50 5.46
CA LEU A 45 -26.79 5.70 6.28
C LEU A 45 -27.10 7.15 6.63
N ASP A 46 -26.20 8.11 6.38
CA ASP A 46 -26.54 9.53 6.47
C ASP A 46 -26.98 10.04 5.11
N SER A 47 -28.29 10.04 4.97
CA SER A 47 -29.06 10.42 3.80
C SER A 47 -28.89 11.90 3.47
N ASP A 48 -28.83 12.19 2.17
CA ASP A 48 -29.14 13.48 1.53
C ASP A 48 -28.21 14.68 1.83
N GLU A 49 -27.76 15.30 0.73
CA GLU A 49 -27.07 16.61 0.67
C GLU A 49 -25.58 16.68 1.05
N ASN A 50 -24.68 16.21 0.18
CA ASN A 50 -23.49 16.99 -0.26
C ASN A 50 -22.59 16.19 -1.22
N GLN A 51 -22.69 16.47 -2.53
CA GLN A 51 -21.81 15.93 -3.59
C GLN A 51 -20.38 16.51 -3.57
N LYS A 52 -19.82 16.82 -2.39
CA LYS A 52 -18.48 17.41 -2.23
C LYS A 52 -17.50 16.58 -1.38
N GLU A 53 -17.96 15.54 -0.69
CA GLU A 53 -17.13 14.73 0.22
C GLU A 53 -16.67 13.38 -0.37
N GLN A 54 -16.93 13.11 -1.65
CA GLN A 54 -16.41 11.90 -2.31
C GLN A 54 -14.91 11.95 -2.61
N LYS A 55 -14.24 13.09 -2.36
CA LYS A 55 -12.84 13.31 -2.75
C LYS A 55 -11.81 12.87 -1.72
N ASP A 56 -12.25 12.46 -0.52
CA ASP A 56 -11.37 12.00 0.56
C ASP A 56 -11.39 10.47 0.73
N LYS A 57 -12.21 9.74 -0.04
CA LYS A 57 -12.02 8.29 -0.18
C LYS A 57 -10.75 8.05 -0.98
N LEU A 58 -9.85 7.24 -0.42
CA LEU A 58 -8.71 6.73 -1.18
C LEU A 58 -9.21 6.06 -2.46
N GLU A 59 -8.89 6.64 -3.61
CA GLU A 59 -9.15 6.00 -4.89
C GLU A 59 -8.22 4.80 -5.07
N ASP A 60 -8.70 3.77 -5.77
CA ASP A 60 -7.87 2.62 -6.12
C ASP A 60 -6.72 3.08 -7.00
N GLY A 61 -5.48 2.81 -6.56
CA GLY A 61 -4.32 3.29 -7.29
C GLY A 61 -3.00 3.11 -6.57
N VAL A 62 -1.92 3.38 -7.30
CA VAL A 62 -0.56 3.36 -6.75
C VAL A 62 -0.38 4.59 -5.84
N LEU A 63 -0.15 4.35 -4.55
CA LEU A 63 0.16 5.40 -3.59
C LEU A 63 1.62 5.84 -3.69
N ALA A 64 2.52 4.86 -3.77
CA ALA A 64 3.95 5.11 -3.81
C ALA A 64 4.68 3.98 -4.51
N THR A 65 5.75 4.35 -5.22
CA THR A 65 6.72 3.43 -5.79
C THR A 65 8.06 3.70 -5.12
N TYR A 66 8.69 2.64 -4.63
CA TYR A 66 10.00 2.68 -3.98
C TYR A 66 10.98 1.93 -4.87
N ASP A 67 11.94 2.67 -5.42
CA ASP A 67 13.02 2.19 -6.31
C ASP A 67 14.38 2.18 -5.59
N GLU A 68 14.38 2.06 -4.27
CA GLU A 68 15.59 2.13 -3.43
C GLU A 68 16.50 0.90 -3.55
N HIS A 69 16.03 -0.17 -4.22
CA HIS A 69 16.80 -1.40 -4.37
C HIS A 69 17.56 -1.41 -5.70
N GLU A 70 18.79 -1.89 -5.65
CA GLU A 70 19.66 -2.07 -6.83
C GLU A 70 19.46 -3.44 -7.49
N ASP A 71 18.78 -4.38 -6.81
CA ASP A 71 18.53 -5.75 -7.28
C ASP A 71 17.07 -6.17 -7.00
N SER A 72 16.68 -7.34 -7.49
CA SER A 72 15.34 -7.93 -7.36
C SER A 72 14.90 -8.08 -5.91
N VAL A 73 13.69 -7.59 -5.60
CA VAL A 73 13.09 -7.66 -4.26
C VAL A 73 12.27 -8.93 -4.13
N TYR A 74 12.76 -9.89 -3.34
CA TYR A 74 12.10 -11.19 -3.20
C TYR A 74 11.10 -11.25 -2.05
N SER A 75 11.28 -10.42 -1.03
CA SER A 75 10.41 -10.41 0.14
C SER A 75 10.05 -8.99 0.56
N VAL A 76 8.79 -8.82 0.92
CA VAL A 76 8.25 -7.62 1.56
C VAL A 76 7.38 -8.10 2.72
N GLU A 77 7.40 -7.35 3.83
CA GLU A 77 6.61 -7.69 5.02
C GLU A 77 6.22 -6.44 5.78
N TRP A 78 5.00 -6.43 6.32
CA TRP A 78 4.52 -5.34 7.16
C TRP A 78 5.02 -5.50 8.59
N SER A 79 5.25 -4.37 9.27
CA SER A 79 5.55 -4.40 10.69
C SER A 79 4.31 -4.80 11.50
N SER A 80 4.48 -5.70 12.46
CA SER A 80 3.43 -6.05 13.42
C SER A 80 3.24 -4.98 14.51
N ALA A 81 4.25 -4.13 14.73
CA ALA A 81 4.23 -3.09 15.75
C ALA A 81 3.66 -1.76 15.22
N ASP A 82 3.80 -1.49 13.92
CA ASP A 82 3.42 -0.24 13.27
C ASP A 82 2.67 -0.54 11.96
N PRO A 83 1.37 -0.21 11.84
CA PRO A 83 0.59 -0.41 10.60
C PRO A 83 1.15 0.33 9.38
N TRP A 84 2.03 1.31 9.59
CA TRP A 84 2.54 2.21 8.55
C TRP A 84 3.96 1.90 8.11
N THR A 85 4.58 0.92 8.74
CA THR A 85 5.99 0.60 8.53
C THR A 85 6.07 -0.76 7.86
N PHE A 86 6.89 -0.88 6.83
CA PHE A 86 7.14 -2.14 6.14
C PHE A 86 8.62 -2.27 5.80
N ALA A 87 9.04 -3.51 5.58
CA ALA A 87 10.40 -3.84 5.22
C ALA A 87 10.41 -4.58 3.87
N SER A 88 11.44 -4.32 3.08
CA SER A 88 11.68 -4.95 1.79
C SER A 88 13.12 -5.44 1.71
N LEU A 89 13.30 -6.64 1.16
CA LEU A 89 14.57 -7.36 1.18
C LEU A 89 14.99 -7.77 -0.23
N SER A 90 16.23 -7.39 -0.58
CA SER A 90 16.81 -7.57 -1.91
C SER A 90 17.87 -8.67 -1.96
N TYR A 91 18.13 -9.15 -3.18
CA TYR A 91 19.07 -10.25 -3.43
C TYR A 91 20.52 -9.91 -3.07
N ASP A 92 20.89 -8.64 -3.12
CA ASP A 92 22.18 -8.11 -2.68
C ASP A 92 22.37 -8.13 -1.14
N GLY A 93 21.34 -8.51 -0.39
CA GLY A 93 21.33 -8.54 1.06
C GLY A 93 20.95 -7.21 1.71
N ARG A 94 20.51 -6.20 0.94
CA ARG A 94 20.01 -4.94 1.49
C ARG A 94 18.59 -5.12 2.00
N LEU A 95 18.38 -4.73 3.26
CA LEU A 95 17.07 -4.57 3.86
C LEU A 95 16.75 -3.07 3.93
N VAL A 96 15.62 -2.68 3.36
CA VAL A 96 15.14 -1.30 3.41
C VAL A 96 13.86 -1.26 4.23
N ILE A 97 13.80 -0.34 5.18
CA ILE A 97 12.62 -0.12 6.01
C ILE A 97 11.99 1.20 5.58
N ASN A 98 10.77 1.12 5.08
CA ASN A 98 10.01 2.26 4.63
C ASN A 98 8.82 2.52 5.52
N LYS A 99 8.43 3.79 5.56
CA LYS A 99 7.24 4.23 6.28
C LYS A 99 6.34 4.98 5.33
N VAL A 100 5.07 4.58 5.29
CA VAL A 100 4.03 5.24 4.50
C VAL A 100 3.99 6.73 4.84
N SER A 101 3.83 7.57 3.82
CA SER A 101 3.85 9.03 3.97
C SER A 101 2.72 9.52 4.88
N ARG A 102 2.92 10.65 5.57
CA ARG A 102 1.86 11.22 6.42
C ARG A 102 0.63 11.63 5.61
N ALA A 103 0.82 12.04 4.35
CA ALA A 103 -0.28 12.45 3.47
C ALA A 103 -1.26 11.29 3.23
N ASP A 104 -0.74 10.08 3.01
CA ASP A 104 -1.58 8.89 2.81
C ASP A 104 -2.24 8.43 4.12
N LYS A 105 -1.55 8.60 5.26
CA LYS A 105 -2.14 8.32 6.59
C LYS A 105 -3.38 9.15 6.86
N TYR A 106 -3.33 10.44 6.54
CA TYR A 106 -4.47 11.33 6.76
C TYR A 106 -5.68 10.92 5.93
N ARG A 107 -5.48 10.33 4.75
CA ARG A 107 -6.56 9.84 3.89
C ARG A 107 -7.19 8.52 4.36
N ILE A 108 -6.54 7.82 5.29
CA ILE A 108 -7.02 6.55 5.87
C ILE A 108 -7.66 6.79 7.24
N LEU A 109 -7.21 7.83 7.95
CA LEU A 109 -7.69 8.16 9.29
C LEU A 109 -8.88 9.13 9.31
N LEU A 110 -9.27 9.68 8.15
CA LEU A 110 -10.36 10.64 8.00
C LEU A 110 -11.56 9.96 7.34
#